data_AF-A0A842TI17-F1
#
_entry.id   AF-A0A842TI17-F1
#
_cell.length_a   1.000
_cell.length_b   1.000
_cell.length_c   1.000
_cell.angle_alpha   90.00
_cell.angle_beta   90.00
_cell.angle_gamma   90.00
#
_symmetry.space_group_name_H-M   'P 1'
#
loop_
_entity.id
_entity.type
_entity.pdbx_description
1 polymer ?
#
loop_
_entity_poly.entity_id
_entity_poly.type
_entity_poly.pdbx_seq_one_letter_code
_entity_poly.pdbx_strand_id
1 'polypeptide(L)'
;MRNLYNSNDDGTAPFYQEFLENNNYAVNLINFSDITTTNFDNFGLIIINPGSGEQGSNWGDSNAVNSIDNSNKPILGIGEDGGYAFFGELGLSIGYPNGLTTSGDSLFVPDNSSSIFNEPYRISNGTIQVYNSSVFEKRIHIGDSPPSNLTILTRSSQGSTYSSVLKEGNEYIYWGFEISPNHMTDTGKKLFLNLVYDLYSSQGNGNIPGYGLLIILSTLGITILVICVINNKKMERK
;
A
#
# COMPACT_ATOMS: atom_id res chain seq x y z
N MET A 1 -3.94 5.38 -29.87
CA MET A 1 -2.58 5.91 -29.62
C MET A 1 -2.33 5.78 -28.12
N ARG A 2 -1.40 4.90 -27.75
CA ARG A 2 -0.93 4.68 -26.38
C ARG A 2 -0.08 5.88 -25.96
N ASN A 3 -0.47 6.55 -24.87
CA ASN A 3 0.51 7.17 -24.00
C ASN A 3 0.86 6.13 -22.95
N LEU A 4 1.84 5.28 -23.27
CA LEU A 4 2.56 4.49 -22.28
C LEU A 4 3.38 5.51 -21.48
N TYR A 5 2.87 5.94 -20.32
CA TYR A 5 3.72 6.55 -19.31
C TYR A 5 4.58 5.43 -18.74
N ASN A 6 5.74 5.24 -19.34
CA ASN A 6 6.88 4.63 -18.67
C ASN A 6 7.90 5.74 -18.49
N SER A 7 7.96 6.29 -17.28
CA SER A 7 9.06 7.11 -16.81
C SER A 7 9.09 7.05 -15.28
N ASN A 8 9.96 6.20 -14.74
CA ASN A 8 10.85 6.54 -13.63
C ASN A 8 10.22 7.42 -12.54
N ASP A 9 9.69 6.82 -11.47
CA ASP A 9 9.17 7.48 -10.24
C ASP A 9 8.69 8.91 -10.49
N ASP A 10 7.38 9.04 -10.71
CA ASP A 10 6.64 10.30 -10.75
C ASP A 10 6.74 11.15 -9.46
N GLY A 11 7.69 10.82 -8.57
CA GLY A 11 7.91 11.46 -7.29
C GLY A 11 6.88 11.01 -6.25
N THR A 12 6.15 9.92 -6.49
CA THR A 12 5.12 9.43 -5.57
C THR A 12 5.73 8.94 -4.26
N ALA A 13 6.88 8.25 -4.31
CA ALA A 13 7.49 7.69 -3.11
C ALA A 13 7.93 8.76 -2.09
N PRO A 14 8.59 9.86 -2.48
CA PRO A 14 8.84 10.99 -1.58
C PRO A 14 7.58 11.57 -0.93
N PHE A 15 6.45 11.66 -1.65
CA PHE A 15 5.20 12.17 -1.06
C PHE A 15 4.58 11.21 -0.06
N TYR A 16 4.68 9.90 -0.29
CA TYR A 16 4.28 8.91 0.70
C TYR A 16 5.22 8.92 1.92
N GLN A 17 6.54 9.07 1.72
CA GLN A 17 7.49 9.26 2.81
C GLN A 17 7.13 10.48 3.66
N GLU A 18 7.02 11.66 3.05
CA GLU A 18 6.67 12.90 3.75
C GLU A 18 5.33 12.76 4.48
N PHE A 19 4.32 12.17 3.84
CA PHE A 19 3.02 11.94 4.45
C PHE A 19 3.10 11.06 5.70
N LEU A 20 3.84 9.96 5.64
CA LEU A 20 4.01 9.03 6.75
C LEU A 20 4.87 9.63 7.87
N GLU A 21 5.97 10.33 7.54
CA GLU A 21 6.83 11.01 8.50
C GLU A 21 6.09 12.12 9.27
N ASN A 22 5.27 12.90 8.58
CA ASN A 22 4.37 13.87 9.19
C ASN A 22 3.30 13.23 10.09
N ASN A 23 3.06 11.92 9.93
CA ASN A 23 2.16 11.12 10.76
C ASN A 23 2.92 10.19 11.71
N ASN A 24 4.11 10.60 12.16
CA ASN A 24 4.88 9.94 13.21
C ASN A 24 5.46 8.58 12.82
N TYR A 25 5.52 8.28 11.53
CA TYR A 25 6.21 7.10 11.04
C TYR A 25 7.66 7.40 10.68
N ALA A 26 8.60 6.50 11.01
CA ALA A 26 9.94 6.58 10.43
C ALA A 26 9.95 5.81 9.11
N VAL A 27 10.47 6.39 8.03
CA VAL A 27 10.41 5.81 6.69
C VAL A 27 11.80 5.79 6.06
N ASN A 28 12.17 4.65 5.49
CA ASN A 28 13.32 4.55 4.61
C ASN A 28 12.86 4.26 3.19
N LEU A 29 13.38 5.05 2.26
CA LEU A 29 13.28 4.79 0.84
C LEU A 29 14.41 3.83 0.42
N ILE A 30 14.04 2.68 -0.13
CA ILE A 30 14.97 1.66 -0.61
C ILE A 30 14.94 1.66 -2.14
N ASN A 31 16.10 1.84 -2.77
CA ASN A 31 16.22 1.71 -4.22
C ASN A 31 15.95 0.28 -4.64
N PHE A 32 15.36 0.09 -5.81
CA PHE A 32 15.12 -1.23 -6.39
C PHE A 32 16.40 -2.06 -6.51
N SER A 33 17.52 -1.43 -6.90
CA SER A 33 18.84 -2.08 -6.98
C SER A 33 19.34 -2.61 -5.64
N ASP A 34 18.85 -2.07 -4.52
CA ASP A 34 19.36 -2.36 -3.18
C ASP A 34 18.50 -3.42 -2.47
N ILE A 35 17.34 -3.79 -3.03
CA ILE A 35 16.37 -4.71 -2.39
C ILE A 35 17.02 -6.02 -1.97
N THR A 36 17.79 -6.67 -2.86
CA THR A 36 18.40 -7.99 -2.60
C THR A 36 19.53 -7.95 -1.57
N THR A 37 20.02 -6.76 -1.22
CA THR A 37 21.07 -6.56 -0.21
C THR A 37 20.57 -5.89 1.06
N THR A 38 19.31 -5.48 1.08
CA THR A 38 18.69 -4.80 2.21
C THR A 38 18.35 -5.82 3.30
N ASN A 39 18.76 -5.53 4.54
CA ASN A 39 18.28 -6.28 5.69
C ASN A 39 16.91 -5.76 6.12
N PHE A 40 15.87 -6.56 5.88
CA PHE A 40 14.50 -6.17 6.21
C PHE A 40 14.10 -6.34 7.68
N ASP A 41 14.93 -6.98 8.51
CA ASP A 41 14.59 -7.30 9.91
C ASP A 41 14.21 -6.06 10.73
N ASN A 42 14.80 -4.91 10.41
CA ASN A 42 14.61 -3.63 11.10
C ASN A 42 13.31 -2.91 10.73
N PHE A 43 12.53 -3.42 9.76
CA PHE A 43 11.27 -2.79 9.35
C PHE A 43 10.06 -3.51 9.93
N GLY A 44 9.02 -2.75 10.23
CA GLY A 44 7.74 -3.28 10.70
C GLY A 44 6.72 -3.49 9.57
N LEU A 45 6.92 -2.83 8.43
CA LEU A 45 6.04 -2.84 7.26
C LEU A 45 6.83 -2.47 6.00
N ILE A 46 6.52 -3.12 4.89
CA ILE A 46 6.99 -2.79 3.55
C ILE A 46 5.81 -2.21 2.75
N ILE A 47 6.03 -1.10 2.05
CA ILE A 47 5.04 -0.49 1.16
C ILE A 47 5.61 -0.51 -0.26
N ILE A 48 4.90 -1.16 -1.17
CA ILE A 48 5.25 -1.25 -2.59
C ILE A 48 4.62 -0.06 -3.31
N ASN A 49 5.46 0.90 -3.72
CA ASN A 49 5.04 2.14 -4.38
C ASN A 49 4.46 1.84 -5.78
N PRO A 50 3.47 2.60 -6.27
CA PRO A 50 2.86 2.36 -7.59
C PRO A 50 3.87 2.43 -8.74
N GLY A 51 4.90 3.26 -8.64
CA GLY A 51 5.96 3.34 -9.66
C GLY A 51 7.06 2.29 -9.52
N SER A 52 6.85 1.22 -8.73
CA SER A 52 7.92 0.28 -8.39
C SER A 52 8.09 -0.93 -9.31
N GLY A 53 7.15 -1.17 -10.22
CA GLY A 53 7.27 -2.24 -11.21
C GLY A 53 7.35 -1.74 -12.64
N GLU A 54 7.58 -2.67 -13.56
CA GLU A 54 7.86 -2.37 -14.96
C GLU A 54 6.59 -2.23 -15.81
N GLN A 55 5.58 -3.04 -15.51
CA GLN A 55 4.28 -3.08 -16.19
C GLN A 55 3.29 -3.83 -15.30
N GLY A 56 2.01 -3.45 -15.21
CA GLY A 56 1.00 -4.06 -14.33
C GLY A 56 0.79 -5.59 -14.36
N SER A 57 1.53 -6.33 -15.18
CA SER A 57 1.60 -7.81 -15.22
C SER A 57 2.98 -8.40 -14.86
N ASN A 58 3.97 -7.56 -14.58
CA ASN A 58 5.36 -7.91 -14.29
C ASN A 58 5.95 -6.84 -13.35
N TRP A 59 6.20 -7.21 -12.10
CA TRP A 59 6.80 -6.29 -11.16
C TRP A 59 8.30 -6.09 -11.39
N GLY A 60 9.00 -7.09 -11.94
CA GLY A 60 10.42 -7.00 -12.28
C GLY A 60 11.24 -8.19 -11.79
N ASP A 61 12.41 -7.92 -11.18
CA ASP A 61 13.37 -8.95 -10.77
C ASP A 61 12.81 -9.91 -9.71
N SER A 62 12.75 -11.20 -10.04
CA SER A 62 12.27 -12.26 -9.14
C SER A 62 13.13 -12.42 -7.89
N ASN A 63 14.43 -12.08 -7.92
CA ASN A 63 15.25 -12.08 -6.72
C ASN A 63 14.84 -10.97 -5.74
N ALA A 64 14.45 -9.81 -6.26
CA ALA A 64 13.93 -8.71 -5.44
C ALA A 64 12.58 -9.10 -4.82
N VAL A 65 11.67 -9.71 -5.61
CA VAL A 65 10.39 -10.24 -5.11
C VAL A 65 10.62 -11.24 -3.98
N ASN A 66 11.46 -12.25 -4.22
CA ASN A 66 11.79 -13.28 -3.22
C ASN A 66 12.43 -12.68 -1.96
N SER A 67 13.25 -11.63 -2.09
CA SER A 67 13.88 -10.99 -0.93
C SER A 67 12.85 -10.30 -0.03
N ILE A 68 11.85 -9.66 -0.64
CA ILE A 68 10.75 -9.01 0.08
C ILE A 68 9.82 -10.06 0.70
N ASP A 69 9.40 -11.08 -0.05
CA ASP A 69 8.51 -12.13 0.43
C ASP A 69 9.12 -12.89 1.62
N ASN A 70 10.39 -13.32 1.50
CA ASN A 70 11.10 -14.02 2.56
C ASN A 70 11.39 -13.16 3.80
N SER A 71 11.18 -11.84 3.74
CA SER A 71 11.29 -10.98 4.92
C SER A 71 10.18 -11.22 5.95
N ASN A 72 9.08 -11.87 5.54
CA ASN A 72 7.88 -12.10 6.36
C ASN A 72 7.31 -10.83 6.98
N LYS A 73 7.59 -9.66 6.40
CA LYS A 73 7.02 -8.39 6.84
C LYS A 73 5.65 -8.18 6.20
N PRO A 74 4.71 -7.53 6.91
CA PRO A 74 3.49 -7.03 6.31
C PRO A 74 3.80 -6.16 5.09
N ILE A 75 2.93 -6.22 4.08
CA ILE A 75 3.07 -5.49 2.83
C ILE A 75 1.80 -4.72 2.49
N LEU A 76 1.94 -3.41 2.29
CA LEU A 76 0.93 -2.57 1.66
C LEU A 76 1.30 -2.34 0.19
N GLY A 77 0.57 -2.96 -0.72
CA GLY A 77 0.77 -2.78 -2.16
C GLY A 77 -0.08 -1.63 -2.70
N ILE A 78 0.52 -0.73 -3.48
CA ILE A 78 -0.16 0.45 -4.04
C ILE A 78 -0.16 0.40 -5.57
N GLY A 79 -1.33 0.64 -6.19
CA GLY A 79 -1.49 0.87 -7.63
C GLY A 79 -1.23 -0.34 -8.55
N GLU A 80 -1.40 -0.13 -9.86
CA GLU A 80 -1.28 -1.16 -10.90
C GLU A 80 0.16 -1.66 -11.09
N ASP A 81 1.10 -0.76 -11.36
CA ASP A 81 2.49 -1.16 -11.68
C ASP A 81 3.29 -1.55 -10.42
N GLY A 82 2.83 -1.16 -9.23
CA GLY A 82 3.44 -1.48 -7.95
C GLY A 82 2.82 -2.71 -7.29
N GLY A 83 1.94 -2.45 -6.33
CA GLY A 83 1.34 -3.48 -5.48
C GLY A 83 0.60 -4.57 -6.24
N TYR A 84 -0.19 -4.22 -7.25
CA TYR A 84 -0.95 -5.21 -8.04
C TYR A 84 -0.03 -6.13 -8.84
N ALA A 85 1.01 -5.60 -9.47
CA ALA A 85 2.04 -6.40 -10.13
C ALA A 85 2.80 -7.27 -9.12
N PHE A 86 3.28 -6.71 -8.01
CA PHE A 86 4.02 -7.44 -6.98
C PHE A 86 3.21 -8.59 -6.39
N PHE A 87 1.96 -8.34 -6.01
CA PHE A 87 1.07 -9.39 -5.49
C PHE A 87 0.72 -10.45 -6.54
N GLY A 88 0.80 -10.12 -7.84
CA GLY A 88 0.71 -11.08 -8.93
C GLY A 88 1.88 -12.07 -8.94
N GLU A 89 3.10 -11.59 -8.71
CA GLU A 89 4.29 -12.45 -8.59
C GLU A 89 4.20 -13.42 -7.41
N LEU A 90 3.51 -13.01 -6.34
CA LEU A 90 3.22 -13.86 -5.17
C LEU A 90 2.04 -14.82 -5.39
N GLY A 91 1.32 -14.72 -6.51
CA GLY A 91 0.14 -15.53 -6.80
C GLY A 91 -1.08 -15.20 -5.91
N LEU A 92 -1.14 -14.00 -5.34
CA LEU A 92 -2.24 -13.56 -4.49
C LEU A 92 -3.48 -13.17 -5.32
N SER A 93 -4.65 -13.34 -4.73
CA SER A 93 -5.93 -13.00 -5.35
C SER A 93 -6.13 -11.50 -5.54
N ILE A 94 -5.46 -10.68 -4.72
CA ILE A 94 -5.39 -9.22 -4.86
C ILE A 94 -4.38 -8.72 -5.91
N GLY A 95 -3.69 -9.62 -6.61
CA GLY A 95 -2.70 -9.29 -7.64
C GLY A 95 -3.13 -9.60 -9.08
N TYR A 96 -2.22 -9.39 -10.03
CA TYR A 96 -2.41 -9.77 -11.43
C TYR A 96 -2.71 -11.28 -11.58
N PRO A 97 -3.66 -11.70 -12.47
CA PRO A 97 -4.43 -10.91 -13.43
C PRO A 97 -5.85 -10.53 -12.96
N ASN A 98 -6.11 -10.46 -11.66
CA ASN A 98 -7.47 -10.46 -11.11
C ASN A 98 -8.16 -9.08 -11.08
N GLY A 99 -7.61 -8.08 -11.78
CA GLY A 99 -8.06 -6.69 -11.72
C GLY A 99 -8.50 -6.07 -13.04
N LEU A 100 -9.28 -4.99 -12.94
CA LEU A 100 -9.72 -4.12 -14.03
C LEU A 100 -9.19 -2.70 -13.81
N THR A 101 -8.57 -2.12 -14.83
CA THR A 101 -8.14 -0.71 -14.82
C THR A 101 -9.36 0.19 -15.07
N THR A 102 -9.55 1.19 -14.23
CA THR A 102 -10.64 2.17 -14.34
C THR A 102 -10.23 3.49 -13.67
N SER A 103 -11.20 4.35 -13.38
CA SER A 103 -10.98 5.57 -12.62
C SER A 103 -12.10 5.82 -11.62
N GLY A 104 -11.76 6.42 -10.50
CA GLY A 104 -12.69 6.79 -9.44
C GLY A 104 -12.01 7.65 -8.38
N ASP A 105 -12.79 8.12 -7.42
CA ASP A 105 -12.31 8.94 -6.29
C ASP A 105 -12.92 8.54 -4.96
N SER A 106 -13.74 7.48 -4.95
CA SER A 106 -14.61 7.12 -3.85
C SER A 106 -14.65 5.61 -3.65
N LEU A 107 -14.93 5.21 -2.42
CA LEU A 107 -15.09 3.82 -2.00
C LEU A 107 -16.42 3.67 -1.26
N PHE A 108 -16.99 2.47 -1.28
CA PHE A 108 -18.10 2.08 -0.43
C PHE A 108 -17.61 1.18 0.69
N VAL A 109 -17.77 1.61 1.94
CA VAL A 109 -17.49 0.82 3.14
C VAL A 109 -18.77 0.09 3.53
N PRO A 110 -18.89 -1.24 3.28
CA PRO A 110 -20.13 -1.97 3.50
C PRO A 110 -20.49 -2.07 4.99
N ASP A 111 -19.49 -2.24 5.83
CA ASP A 111 -19.58 -2.26 7.28
C ASP A 111 -18.27 -1.72 7.86
N ASN A 112 -18.37 -0.99 8.96
CA ASN A 112 -17.23 -0.38 9.64
C ASN A 112 -16.94 -1.01 11.00
N SER A 113 -17.35 -2.26 11.24
CA SER A 113 -17.06 -2.99 12.48
C SER A 113 -15.59 -3.39 12.66
N SER A 114 -14.83 -3.49 11.55
CA SER A 114 -13.38 -3.79 11.58
C SER A 114 -12.59 -2.67 12.26
N SER A 115 -11.51 -3.02 12.98
CA SER A 115 -10.55 -2.06 13.56
C SER A 115 -9.96 -1.14 12.50
N ILE A 116 -9.79 -1.60 11.26
CA ILE A 116 -9.30 -0.79 10.12
C ILE A 116 -10.17 0.45 9.87
N PHE A 117 -11.45 0.46 10.26
CA PHE A 117 -12.31 1.62 10.11
C PHE A 117 -12.47 2.45 11.39
N ASN A 118 -11.81 2.05 12.48
CA ASN A 118 -11.94 2.71 13.78
C ASN A 118 -10.61 3.12 14.39
N GLU A 119 -9.47 2.60 13.91
CA GLU A 119 -8.15 2.87 14.46
C GLU A 119 -7.10 3.18 13.38
N PRO A 120 -6.26 4.22 13.60
CA PRO A 120 -6.36 5.20 14.69
C PRO A 120 -7.47 6.23 14.46
N TYR A 121 -8.07 6.29 13.27
CA TYR A 121 -9.10 7.25 12.92
C TYR A 121 -10.43 6.56 12.63
N ARG A 122 -11.53 7.19 13.06
CA ARG A 122 -12.87 6.71 12.74
C ARG A 122 -13.25 7.04 11.30
N ILE A 123 -13.65 6.03 10.55
CA ILE A 123 -14.20 6.10 9.19
C ILE A 123 -15.65 5.61 9.23
N SER A 124 -16.56 6.41 8.66
CA SER A 124 -17.97 6.05 8.56
C SER A 124 -18.18 4.95 7.51
N ASN A 125 -19.22 4.14 7.70
CA ASN A 125 -19.72 3.27 6.64
C ASN A 125 -20.43 4.08 5.54
N GLY A 126 -20.70 3.43 4.41
CA GLY A 126 -21.29 4.05 3.22
C GLY A 126 -20.24 4.55 2.23
N THR A 127 -20.67 5.42 1.31
CA THR A 127 -19.76 6.00 0.30
C THR A 127 -18.90 7.08 0.93
N ILE A 128 -17.58 6.92 0.81
CA ILE A 128 -16.57 7.88 1.24
C ILE A 128 -15.76 8.34 0.03
N GLN A 129 -15.51 9.64 -0.06
CA GLN A 129 -14.61 10.20 -1.06
C GLN A 129 -13.17 10.16 -0.50
N VAL A 130 -12.26 9.52 -1.23
CA VAL A 130 -10.86 9.30 -0.81
C VAL A 130 -9.86 10.11 -1.63
N TYR A 131 -10.23 10.59 -2.82
CA TYR A 131 -9.46 11.55 -3.62
C TYR A 131 -10.27 12.79 -3.97
N ASN A 132 -9.61 13.94 -4.15
CA ASN A 132 -10.26 15.22 -4.45
C ASN A 132 -10.90 15.27 -5.85
N SER A 133 -10.50 14.35 -6.74
CA SER A 133 -11.03 14.16 -8.09
C SER A 133 -10.80 12.73 -8.55
N SER A 134 -11.53 12.28 -9.57
CA SER A 134 -11.33 10.96 -10.19
C SER A 134 -9.90 10.76 -10.66
N VAL A 135 -9.30 9.63 -10.27
CA VAL A 135 -7.91 9.24 -10.58
C VAL A 135 -7.90 7.81 -11.11
N PHE A 136 -6.81 7.40 -11.77
CA PHE A 136 -6.64 6.02 -12.21
C PHE A 136 -6.55 5.08 -11.00
N GLU A 137 -7.19 3.93 -11.15
CA GLU A 137 -7.14 2.87 -10.15
C GLU A 137 -7.30 1.50 -10.80
N LYS A 138 -6.81 0.50 -10.08
CA LYS A 138 -6.94 -0.90 -10.44
C LYS A 138 -7.79 -1.61 -9.39
N ARG A 139 -8.97 -2.06 -9.81
CA ARG A 139 -9.97 -2.71 -8.96
C ARG A 139 -9.90 -4.22 -9.09
N ILE A 140 -9.88 -4.94 -7.98
CA ILE A 140 -9.92 -6.41 -7.95
C ILE A 140 -11.35 -6.90 -8.07
N HIS A 141 -11.56 -7.88 -8.95
CA HIS A 141 -12.81 -8.60 -9.04
C HIS A 141 -12.89 -9.64 -7.91
N ILE A 142 -13.80 -9.43 -6.97
CA ILE A 142 -13.99 -10.28 -5.78
C ILE A 142 -14.79 -11.55 -6.13
N GLY A 143 -15.67 -11.47 -7.13
CA GLY A 143 -16.63 -12.52 -7.45
C GLY A 143 -17.70 -12.76 -6.36
N ASP A 144 -18.53 -13.77 -6.58
CA ASP A 144 -19.62 -14.16 -5.65
C ASP A 144 -19.15 -15.12 -4.55
N SER A 145 -17.94 -15.67 -4.69
CA SER A 145 -17.35 -16.64 -3.75
C SER A 145 -15.85 -16.34 -3.63
N PRO A 146 -15.49 -15.26 -2.92
CA PRO A 146 -14.10 -14.90 -2.71
C PRO A 146 -13.36 -16.00 -1.93
N PRO A 147 -12.04 -16.14 -2.12
CA PRO A 147 -11.19 -16.96 -1.28
C PRO A 147 -11.39 -16.63 0.22
N SER A 148 -11.33 -17.64 1.09
CA SER A 148 -11.62 -17.46 2.52
C SER A 148 -10.60 -16.58 3.26
N ASN A 149 -9.40 -16.43 2.71
CA ASN A 149 -8.35 -15.54 3.21
C ASN A 149 -8.52 -14.09 2.71
N LEU A 150 -9.49 -13.80 1.83
CA LEU A 150 -9.75 -12.46 1.31
C LEU A 150 -10.76 -11.72 2.20
N THR A 151 -10.32 -10.64 2.83
CA THR A 151 -11.15 -9.70 3.57
C THR A 151 -11.51 -8.51 2.68
N ILE A 152 -12.80 -8.39 2.35
CA ILE A 152 -13.33 -7.27 1.56
C ILE A 152 -13.53 -6.07 2.49
N LEU A 153 -12.56 -5.16 2.49
CA LEU A 153 -12.64 -3.93 3.28
C LEU A 153 -13.61 -2.93 2.65
N THR A 154 -13.52 -2.75 1.33
CA THR A 154 -14.38 -1.81 0.59
C THR A 154 -14.98 -2.45 -0.66
N ARG A 155 -15.88 -1.73 -1.31
CA ARG A 155 -16.41 -2.00 -2.66
C ARG A 155 -16.37 -0.70 -3.47
N SER A 156 -16.46 -0.82 -4.80
CA SER A 156 -16.51 0.36 -5.68
C SER A 156 -17.81 1.17 -5.51
N SER A 157 -18.89 0.47 -5.15
CA SER A 157 -20.21 1.02 -4.84
C SER A 157 -21.03 -0.01 -4.08
N GLN A 158 -22.20 0.39 -3.56
CA GLN A 158 -23.12 -0.55 -2.92
C GLN A 158 -23.48 -1.69 -3.89
N GLY A 159 -23.27 -2.94 -3.45
CA GLY A 159 -23.56 -4.14 -4.25
C GLY A 159 -22.52 -4.48 -5.33
N SER A 160 -21.46 -3.68 -5.52
CA SER A 160 -20.41 -3.96 -6.51
C SER A 160 -19.60 -5.21 -6.16
N THR A 161 -19.19 -5.99 -7.17
CA THR A 161 -18.25 -7.12 -7.05
C THR A 161 -16.79 -6.71 -7.25
N TYR A 162 -16.50 -5.40 -7.27
CA TYR A 162 -15.16 -4.86 -7.43
C TYR A 162 -14.76 -4.03 -6.21
N SER A 163 -13.48 -4.07 -5.86
CA SER A 163 -12.91 -3.23 -4.80
C SER A 163 -11.52 -2.75 -5.12
N SER A 164 -11.19 -1.56 -4.61
CA SER A 164 -9.86 -0.96 -4.71
C SER A 164 -9.10 -1.04 -3.39
N VAL A 165 -9.74 -1.46 -2.29
CA VAL A 165 -9.07 -1.66 -1.00
C VAL A 165 -9.53 -2.97 -0.38
N LEU A 166 -8.60 -3.93 -0.30
CA LEU A 166 -8.80 -5.29 0.17
C LEU A 166 -7.61 -5.75 1.02
N LYS A 167 -7.83 -6.80 1.79
CA LYS A 167 -6.79 -7.48 2.56
C LYS A 167 -6.81 -8.97 2.24
N GLU A 168 -5.65 -9.58 2.02
CA GLU A 168 -5.49 -11.02 1.85
C GLU A 168 -4.56 -11.57 2.93
N GLY A 169 -5.04 -12.56 3.69
CA GLY A 169 -4.36 -13.00 4.90
C GLY A 169 -4.31 -11.89 5.98
N ASN A 170 -3.27 -11.92 6.81
CA ASN A 170 -3.06 -10.88 7.84
C ASN A 170 -2.01 -9.85 7.42
N GLU A 171 -1.19 -10.19 6.43
CA GLU A 171 0.02 -9.48 6.05
C GLU A 171 -0.09 -8.67 4.75
N TYR A 172 -1.09 -8.88 3.89
CA TYR A 172 -1.19 -8.17 2.61
C TYR A 172 -2.42 -7.26 2.55
N ILE A 173 -2.21 -5.95 2.38
CA ILE A 173 -3.28 -5.00 2.01
C ILE A 173 -2.96 -4.39 0.65
N TYR A 174 -4.00 -4.21 -0.15
CA TYR A 174 -3.93 -3.56 -1.45
C TYR A 174 -4.67 -2.20 -1.42
N TRP A 175 -4.03 -1.17 -1.96
CA TRP A 175 -4.60 0.15 -2.24
C TRP A 175 -4.50 0.43 -3.75
N GLY A 176 -5.61 0.29 -4.47
CA GLY A 176 -5.62 0.25 -5.92
C GLY A 176 -5.48 1.59 -6.63
N PHE A 177 -5.44 2.72 -5.92
CA PHE A 177 -5.22 4.03 -6.54
C PHE A 177 -3.72 4.30 -6.73
N GLU A 178 -3.37 4.96 -7.83
CA GLU A 178 -1.98 5.07 -8.28
C GLU A 178 -1.27 6.36 -7.88
N ILE A 179 -2.00 7.29 -7.27
CA ILE A 179 -1.58 8.70 -7.10
C ILE A 179 -1.27 9.03 -5.64
N SER A 180 -0.35 9.97 -5.45
CA SER A 180 0.21 10.36 -4.14
C SER A 180 -0.83 10.87 -3.13
N PRO A 181 -0.50 10.83 -1.82
CA PRO A 181 -1.36 11.34 -0.75
C PRO A 181 -1.73 12.82 -0.86
N ASN A 182 -1.02 13.63 -1.66
CA ASN A 182 -1.33 15.04 -1.85
C ASN A 182 -2.67 15.28 -2.55
N HIS A 183 -3.18 14.27 -3.25
CA HIS A 183 -4.48 14.33 -3.92
C HIS A 183 -5.60 13.64 -3.13
N MET A 184 -5.26 12.97 -2.03
CA MET A 184 -6.25 12.36 -1.15
C MET A 184 -7.05 13.43 -0.40
N THR A 185 -8.31 13.13 -0.12
CA THR A 185 -9.10 13.89 0.86
C THR A 185 -8.57 13.60 2.28
N ASP A 186 -9.03 14.36 3.28
CA ASP A 186 -8.75 14.05 4.68
C ASP A 186 -9.24 12.64 5.08
N THR A 187 -10.37 12.20 4.53
CA THR A 187 -10.91 10.85 4.76
C THR A 187 -10.01 9.79 4.10
N GLY A 188 -9.53 10.03 2.89
CA GLY A 188 -8.58 9.14 2.20
C GLY A 188 -7.28 8.98 2.97
N LYS A 189 -6.69 10.09 3.43
CA LYS A 189 -5.47 10.09 4.26
C LYS A 189 -5.68 9.30 5.55
N LYS A 190 -6.79 9.51 6.26
CA LYS A 190 -7.12 8.77 7.48
C LYS A 190 -7.29 7.28 7.23
N LEU A 191 -8.01 6.89 6.18
CA LEU A 191 -8.17 5.49 5.83
C LEU A 191 -6.81 4.85 5.50
N PHE A 192 -5.97 5.50 4.69
CA PHE A 192 -4.64 4.99 4.38
C PHE A 192 -3.79 4.77 5.65
N LEU A 193 -3.80 5.72 6.59
CA LEU A 193 -3.10 5.59 7.87
C LEU A 193 -3.65 4.45 8.74
N ASN A 194 -4.96 4.18 8.69
CA ASN A 194 -5.55 3.03 9.35
C ASN A 194 -5.03 1.70 8.76
N LEU A 195 -4.87 1.60 7.44
CA LEU A 195 -4.29 0.41 6.79
C LEU A 195 -2.83 0.19 7.23
N VAL A 196 -2.04 1.26 7.26
CA VAL A 196 -0.66 1.24 7.75
C VAL A 196 -0.61 0.81 9.22
N TYR A 197 -1.49 1.36 10.05
CA TYR A 197 -1.57 1.01 11.46
C TYR A 197 -1.99 -0.45 11.70
N ASP A 198 -2.96 -0.96 10.93
CA ASP A 198 -3.41 -2.36 11.02
C ASP A 198 -2.28 -3.34 10.71
N LEU A 199 -1.59 -3.13 9.58
CA LEU A 199 -0.45 -3.96 9.19
C LEU A 199 0.71 -3.86 10.18
N TYR A 200 1.01 -2.66 10.69
CA TYR A 200 2.06 -2.49 11.68
C TYR A 200 1.71 -3.16 13.02
N SER A 201 0.44 -3.09 13.45
CA SER A 201 -0.01 -3.62 14.75
C SER A 201 -0.25 -5.13 14.74
N SER A 202 -0.48 -5.73 13.57
CA SER A 202 -0.68 -7.18 13.41
C SER A 202 0.57 -8.00 13.76
N GLN A 203 1.74 -7.36 13.85
CA GLN A 203 3.01 -7.98 14.25
C GLN A 203 3.11 -8.32 15.76
N GLY A 204 2.05 -8.03 16.54
CA GLY A 204 1.96 -8.37 17.96
C GLY A 204 2.69 -7.38 18.88
N ASN A 205 2.33 -7.38 20.16
CA ASN A 205 2.92 -6.63 21.28
C ASN A 205 4.40 -7.01 21.57
N GLY A 206 5.25 -7.11 20.55
CA GLY A 206 6.66 -7.46 20.65
C GLY A 206 7.52 -6.21 20.50
N ASN A 207 8.26 -5.87 21.55
CA ASN A 207 9.34 -4.89 21.53
C ASN A 207 10.12 -4.92 20.22
N ILE A 208 10.01 -3.87 19.40
CA ILE A 208 11.04 -3.55 18.41
C ILE A 208 12.21 -2.96 19.21
N PRO A 209 13.36 -3.64 19.32
CA PRO A 209 14.50 -3.09 20.01
C PRO A 209 15.11 -1.98 19.14
N GLY A 210 15.09 -0.75 19.66
CA GLY A 210 16.11 0.23 19.32
C GLY A 210 15.69 1.33 18.34
N TYR A 211 15.80 2.55 18.85
CA TYR A 211 15.85 3.78 18.07
C TYR A 211 17.10 3.78 17.19
N GLY A 212 16.94 3.51 15.89
CA GLY A 212 17.98 3.71 14.89
C GLY A 212 17.62 4.86 13.97
N LEU A 213 18.12 6.05 14.25
CA LEU A 213 18.14 7.15 13.26
C LEU A 213 19.22 6.80 12.23
N LEU A 214 18.83 6.29 11.07
CA LEU A 214 19.74 6.03 9.95
C LEU A 214 19.44 7.06 8.84
N ILE A 215 20.24 8.12 8.77
CA ILE A 215 20.17 9.11 7.68
C ILE A 215 21.03 8.57 6.55
N ILE A 216 20.39 8.10 5.47
CA ILE A 216 21.09 7.82 4.20
C ILE A 216 20.76 8.96 3.24
N LEU A 217 21.77 9.77 2.91
CA LEU A 217 21.72 10.75 1.83
C LEU A 217 22.08 10.04 0.52
N SER A 218 21.12 9.83 -0.38
CA SER A 218 21.41 9.40 -1.75
C SER A 218 21.40 10.61 -2.69
N THR A 219 22.45 10.71 -3.50
CA THR A 219 22.58 11.71 -4.57
C THR A 219 21.99 11.18 -5.86
N LEU A 220 21.09 11.97 -6.47
CA LEU A 220 20.58 11.95 -7.84
C LEU A 220 20.98 10.76 -8.73
N GLY A 221 20.03 9.85 -8.91
CA GLY A 221 19.99 8.83 -9.95
C GLY A 221 18.62 8.15 -9.92
N ILE A 222 17.95 8.11 -11.07
CA ILE A 222 16.58 7.60 -11.30
C ILE A 222 16.24 6.43 -10.36
N THR A 223 15.23 6.63 -9.52
CA THR A 223 15.02 5.89 -8.28
C THR A 223 13.69 5.15 -8.34
N ILE A 224 13.70 3.83 -8.52
CA ILE A 224 12.52 3.01 -8.24
C ILE A 224 12.54 2.69 -6.75
N LEU A 225 11.47 3.01 -6.01
CA LEU A 225 11.48 3.03 -4.55
C LEU A 225 10.48 2.06 -3.90
N VAL A 226 10.98 1.30 -2.93
CA VAL A 226 10.16 0.62 -1.91
C VAL A 226 10.20 1.46 -0.64
N ILE A 227 9.05 1.70 -0.04
CA ILE A 227 8.91 2.52 1.16
C ILE A 227 8.85 1.57 2.35
N CYS A 228 9.87 1.58 3.20
CA CYS A 228 9.89 0.73 4.39
C CYS A 228 9.58 1.57 5.63
N VAL A 229 8.58 1.16 6.40
CA VAL A 229 8.14 1.86 7.62
C VAL A 229 8.79 1.20 8.84
N ILE A 230 9.57 1.98 9.59
CA ILE A 230 10.39 1.51 10.70
C ILE A 230 9.64 1.62 12.04
N ASN A 231 8.90 2.70 12.32
CA ASN A 231 8.37 2.97 13.67
C ASN A 231 7.07 3.77 13.67
N ASN A 232 6.25 3.64 14.72
CA ASN A 232 5.19 4.57 15.10
C ASN A 232 5.66 5.30 16.38
N LYS A 233 5.92 6.63 16.34
CA LYS A 233 6.06 7.40 17.59
C LYS A 233 4.70 7.37 18.26
N LYS A 234 4.56 6.49 19.26
CA LYS A 234 3.48 6.40 20.24
C LYS A 234 2.56 7.61 20.16
N MET A 235 1.42 7.47 19.48
CA MET A 235 0.40 8.52 19.48
C MET A 235 -0.04 8.72 20.92
N GLU A 236 0.45 9.78 21.56
CA GLU A 236 -0.09 10.20 22.84
C GLU A 236 -1.56 10.55 22.60
N ARG A 237 -2.44 9.75 23.19
CA ARG A 237 -3.88 9.96 23.16
C ARG A 237 -4.13 11.42 23.60
N LYS A 238 -4.61 12.26 22.67
CA LYS A 238 -5.24 13.54 23.02
C LYS A 238 -6.71 13.31 23.31
#